data_AF-A0A5S5C8A3-F1
#
_entry.id   AF-A0A5S5C8A3-F1
#
_cell.length_a   1.000
_cell.length_b   1.000
_cell.length_c   1.000
_cell.angle_alpha   90.00
_cell.angle_beta   90.00
_cell.angle_gamma   90.00
#
_symmetry.space_group_name_H-M   'P 1'
#
loop_
_entity.id
_entity.type
_entity.pdbx_description
1 polymer ?
#
loop_
_entity_poly.entity_id
_entity_poly.type
_entity_poly.pdbx_seq_one_letter_code
_entity_poly.pdbx_strand_id
1 'polypeptide(L)'
;MYRSHRNRLDDQRFGRKPGICAWSLFFIPKSDYSGKNLIDCEGALVMSVTTTDYLSRDYLPTREFRAGARHLQRLPEGAEEQPYTLFALKPLGPIIGAEIEGVDLGQPVGPELKAELHRAFLEWKVLFFRNQTIDSSQQLAFAKLWGELEKHPFLPRGSAEEVTRFEKGADMTGNENVWHTDVTWRLDPALGSVLRLSEVPPHGGDTLWADMGAAYDNLPEDVKRRIDGLTAIHDFTPSFGRRMTPDILAAKQEEFPAAEHPVVRTHPETGRKTLFVNAAFTVRIVGLEPEESERLLNYLFRQAQTPEYQVRFHWEANSVAFWDNRATQHYAASDYFPHRRVAERISIAGDRPY
;
A
#
# COMPACT_ATOMS: atom_id res chain seq x y z
N MET A 1 23.39 5.36 -55.02
CA MET A 1 22.07 5.90 -55.40
C MET A 1 21.33 6.12 -54.10
N TYR A 2 20.94 7.31 -53.63
CA TYR A 2 20.36 8.47 -54.30
C TYR A 2 20.84 9.79 -53.65
N ARG A 3 20.85 10.86 -54.44
CA ARG A 3 21.38 12.20 -54.14
C ARG A 3 20.47 13.02 -53.23
N SER A 4 21.09 13.93 -52.46
CA SER A 4 20.47 15.08 -51.82
C SER A 4 20.01 16.12 -52.85
N HIS A 5 18.82 16.71 -52.67
CA HIS A 5 18.49 18.00 -53.27
C HIS A 5 17.77 18.91 -52.26
N ARG A 6 18.43 20.04 -51.96
CA ARG A 6 17.83 21.28 -51.47
C ARG A 6 17.05 21.94 -52.60
N ASN A 7 15.85 22.44 -52.32
CA ASN A 7 15.18 23.54 -53.04
C ASN A 7 14.52 24.40 -51.94
N ARG A 8 15.03 25.59 -51.60
CA ARG A 8 14.87 26.90 -52.26
C ARG A 8 13.41 27.23 -52.59
N LEU A 9 12.88 28.13 -51.77
CA LEU A 9 11.67 28.92 -51.97
C LEU A 9 11.80 29.75 -53.24
N ASP A 10 10.73 29.82 -54.03
CA ASP A 10 10.47 30.98 -54.87
C ASP A 10 8.97 31.31 -54.86
N ASP A 11 8.77 32.62 -54.86
CA ASP A 11 7.59 33.41 -54.61
C ASP A 11 6.82 33.62 -55.93
N GLN A 12 5.57 33.16 -56.04
CA GLN A 12 4.61 33.71 -57.01
C GLN A 12 3.18 33.81 -56.47
N ARG A 13 2.71 35.05 -56.56
CA ARG A 13 1.43 35.63 -56.14
C ARG A 13 0.21 34.97 -56.81
N PHE A 14 -0.84 34.70 -56.04
CA PHE A 14 -2.22 34.69 -56.54
C PHE A 14 -3.21 35.35 -55.57
N GLY A 15 -3.84 36.42 -56.06
CA GLY A 15 -5.18 36.95 -55.80
C GLY A 15 -5.84 36.81 -54.42
N ARG A 16 -6.07 37.95 -53.78
CA ARG A 16 -6.99 38.12 -52.64
C ARG A 16 -8.43 37.71 -53.01
N LYS A 17 -9.05 36.86 -52.20
CA LYS A 17 -10.46 36.97 -51.80
C LYS A 17 -10.61 36.67 -50.29
N PRO A 18 -11.53 37.35 -49.59
CA PRO A 18 -11.50 37.47 -48.14
C PRO A 18 -12.36 36.39 -47.47
N GLY A 19 -11.88 35.84 -46.36
CA GLY A 19 -12.68 35.00 -45.49
C GLY A 19 -11.84 34.04 -44.66
N ILE A 20 -11.66 34.41 -43.39
CA ILE A 20 -11.32 33.52 -42.26
C ILE A 20 -9.82 33.15 -42.17
N CYS A 21 -9.05 33.99 -41.48
CA CYS A 21 -7.71 33.64 -41.00
C CYS A 21 -7.76 33.10 -39.57
N ALA A 22 -7.27 31.86 -39.49
CA ALA A 22 -6.55 31.20 -38.41
C ALA A 22 -6.11 32.06 -37.22
N TRP A 23 -6.37 31.52 -36.02
CA TRP A 23 -5.80 31.94 -34.75
C TRP A 23 -4.28 31.73 -34.77
N SER A 24 -3.54 32.83 -34.92
CA SER A 24 -2.12 32.88 -34.57
C SER A 24 -2.00 33.37 -33.13
N LEU A 25 -1.56 32.47 -32.25
CA LEU A 25 -1.15 32.78 -30.88
C LEU A 25 0.07 33.71 -30.92
N PHE A 26 -0.15 35.00 -30.73
CA PHE A 26 0.89 35.94 -30.34
C PHE A 26 0.88 36.11 -28.82
N PHE A 27 2.04 35.86 -28.21
CA PHE A 27 2.37 36.32 -26.86
C PHE A 27 2.29 37.85 -26.82
N ILE A 28 1.46 38.40 -25.94
CA ILE A 28 1.51 39.81 -25.53
C ILE A 28 1.46 39.87 -23.98
N PRO A 29 2.31 40.67 -23.31
CA PRO A 29 2.47 40.64 -21.86
C PRO A 29 1.42 41.47 -21.10
N LYS A 30 1.31 41.18 -19.80
CA LYS A 30 0.48 41.86 -18.78
C LYS A 30 0.57 43.40 -18.85
N SER A 31 -0.59 44.05 -18.87
CA SER A 31 -0.78 45.38 -18.27
C SER A 31 -2.26 45.62 -17.93
N ASP A 32 -2.49 45.97 -16.66
CA ASP A 32 -3.60 46.73 -16.08
C ASP A 32 -4.95 46.80 -16.81
N TYR A 33 -5.97 46.22 -16.18
CA TYR A 33 -7.31 46.81 -16.17
C TYR A 33 -7.82 46.90 -14.74
N SER A 34 -7.42 47.96 -14.06
CA SER A 34 -8.12 48.48 -12.90
C SER A 34 -9.42 49.15 -13.37
N GLY A 35 -10.52 48.81 -12.70
CA GLY A 35 -11.74 49.60 -12.55
C GLY A 35 -12.37 50.20 -13.81
N LYS A 36 -13.34 49.48 -14.40
CA LYS A 36 -14.45 50.13 -15.12
C LYS A 36 -15.77 49.47 -14.73
N ASN A 37 -16.54 50.17 -13.92
CA ASN A 37 -17.96 49.92 -13.74
C ASN A 37 -18.66 50.18 -15.08
N LEU A 38 -19.25 49.14 -15.65
CA LEU A 38 -20.25 49.29 -16.72
C LEU A 38 -21.58 49.56 -16.03
N ILE A 39 -22.03 50.81 -16.11
CA ILE A 39 -23.39 51.21 -15.76
C ILE A 39 -24.23 50.96 -17.01
N ASP A 40 -25.21 50.07 -16.91
CA ASP A 40 -26.24 49.90 -17.93
C ASP A 40 -27.37 50.92 -17.69
N CYS A 41 -27.87 51.49 -18.79
CA CYS A 41 -28.89 52.52 -18.79
C CYS A 41 -30.27 51.86 -18.92
N GLU A 42 -30.74 51.19 -17.87
CA GLU A 42 -32.15 50.93 -17.60
C GLU A 42 -32.25 50.22 -16.24
N GLY A 43 -33.05 50.77 -15.32
CA GLY A 43 -33.14 50.36 -13.92
C GLY A 43 -33.80 49.00 -13.68
N ALA A 44 -33.21 47.93 -14.20
CA ALA A 44 -33.57 46.56 -13.86
C ALA A 44 -32.50 45.93 -12.95
N LEU A 45 -32.94 45.37 -11.84
CA LEU A 45 -32.12 44.58 -10.93
C LEU A 45 -31.45 43.45 -11.72
N VAL A 46 -30.16 43.59 -12.03
CA VAL A 46 -29.36 42.46 -12.53
C VAL A 46 -29.30 41.47 -11.39
N MET A 47 -30.15 40.44 -11.42
CA MET A 47 -29.90 39.24 -10.63
C MET A 47 -28.50 38.77 -11.02
N SER A 48 -27.52 38.99 -10.14
CA SER A 48 -26.22 38.40 -10.28
C SER A 48 -26.41 36.89 -10.15
N VAL A 49 -26.63 36.22 -11.27
CA VAL A 49 -26.44 34.78 -11.33
C VAL A 49 -24.93 34.59 -11.21
N THR A 50 -24.44 34.54 -9.98
CA THR A 50 -23.10 34.01 -9.68
C THR A 50 -23.18 32.51 -9.88
N THR A 51 -23.37 32.09 -11.14
CA THR A 51 -22.97 30.76 -11.56
C THR A 51 -21.46 30.76 -11.38
N THR A 52 -20.99 30.08 -10.34
CA THR A 52 -19.59 29.71 -10.24
C THR A 52 -19.27 28.96 -11.52
N ASP A 53 -18.54 29.60 -12.44
CA ASP A 53 -18.07 28.91 -13.62
C ASP A 53 -17.02 27.91 -13.16
N TYR A 54 -17.46 26.68 -12.96
CA TYR A 54 -16.64 25.57 -12.50
C TYR A 54 -15.51 25.19 -13.48
N LEU A 55 -15.51 25.81 -14.67
CA LEU A 55 -14.46 25.68 -15.69
C LEU A 55 -13.53 26.90 -15.72
N SER A 56 -13.80 27.94 -14.92
CA SER A 56 -12.91 29.08 -14.80
C SER A 56 -11.59 28.68 -14.16
N ARG A 57 -10.50 29.35 -14.56
CA ARG A 57 -9.19 29.17 -13.93
C ARG A 57 -9.16 29.54 -12.45
N ASP A 58 -10.11 30.39 -12.04
CA ASP A 58 -10.25 30.86 -10.67
C ASP A 58 -11.03 29.86 -9.79
N TYR A 59 -11.76 28.93 -10.41
CA TYR A 59 -12.32 27.77 -9.73
C TYR A 59 -11.35 26.59 -9.82
N LEU A 60 -10.48 26.47 -8.83
CA LEU A 60 -9.75 25.22 -8.59
C LEU A 60 -10.53 24.39 -7.57
N PRO A 61 -10.90 23.13 -7.90
CA PRO A 61 -11.56 22.28 -6.92
C PRO A 61 -10.64 22.09 -5.71
N THR A 62 -11.19 22.21 -4.51
CA THR A 62 -10.48 22.04 -3.23
C THR A 62 -10.03 20.60 -2.96
N ARG A 63 -10.20 19.70 -3.93
CA ARG A 63 -9.69 18.34 -3.84
C ARG A 63 -8.18 18.36 -3.77
N GLU A 64 -7.63 17.53 -2.91
CA GLU A 64 -6.18 17.43 -2.75
C GLU A 64 -5.56 16.84 -4.03
N PHE A 65 -4.93 17.70 -4.84
CA PHE A 65 -4.24 17.30 -6.06
C PHE A 65 -2.76 17.08 -5.74
N ARG A 66 -2.40 15.85 -5.32
CA ARG A 66 -1.00 15.50 -5.05
C ARG A 66 -0.26 15.07 -6.31
N ALA A 67 0.08 16.02 -7.17
CA ALA A 67 1.11 15.82 -8.18
C ALA A 67 2.50 16.20 -7.62
N GLY A 68 3.56 15.50 -8.04
CA GLY A 68 4.94 15.87 -7.72
C GLY A 68 5.70 14.83 -6.92
N ALA A 69 6.85 15.25 -6.39
CA ALA A 69 7.79 14.37 -5.72
C ALA A 69 7.20 13.69 -4.47
N ARG A 70 7.80 12.56 -4.09
CA ARG A 70 7.49 11.80 -2.88
C ARG A 70 8.76 11.59 -2.08
N HIS A 71 8.62 11.57 -0.76
CA HIS A 71 9.68 11.16 0.17
C HIS A 71 9.72 9.63 0.19
N LEU A 72 10.68 9.06 -0.53
CA LEU A 72 10.84 7.61 -0.68
C LEU A 72 12.11 7.17 0.06
N GLN A 73 11.95 6.81 1.33
CA GLN A 73 13.06 6.33 2.17
C GLN A 73 12.98 4.82 2.34
N ARG A 74 14.04 4.14 1.91
CA ARG A 74 14.20 2.69 2.08
C ARG A 74 14.76 2.36 3.46
N LEU A 75 15.88 2.99 3.78
CA LEU A 75 16.69 2.70 4.95
C LEU A 75 16.10 3.31 6.24
N PRO A 76 16.36 2.71 7.41
CA PRO A 76 16.15 3.36 8.70
C PRO A 76 16.91 4.68 8.80
N GLU A 77 16.44 5.59 9.66
CA GLU A 77 17.12 6.86 9.90
C GLU A 77 18.54 6.63 10.44
N GLY A 78 19.53 7.28 9.83
CA GLY A 78 20.94 7.14 10.20
C GLY A 78 21.62 5.85 9.72
N ALA A 79 20.91 4.94 9.05
CA ALA A 79 21.53 3.75 8.47
C ALA A 79 22.27 4.08 7.17
N GLU A 80 23.48 3.54 7.02
CA GLU A 80 24.25 3.62 5.77
C GLU A 80 23.97 2.41 4.89
N GLU A 81 23.95 2.64 3.57
CA GLU A 81 23.80 1.56 2.61
C GLU A 81 25.06 0.67 2.60
N GLN A 82 24.87 -0.62 2.85
CA GLN A 82 25.93 -1.62 2.86
C GLN A 82 25.58 -2.77 1.89
N PRO A 83 26.56 -3.29 1.13
CA PRO A 83 26.32 -4.39 0.20
C PRO A 83 25.88 -5.66 0.94
N TYR A 84 25.13 -6.51 0.25
CA TYR A 84 24.83 -7.87 0.69
C TYR A 84 25.92 -8.81 0.15
N THR A 85 26.47 -9.67 1.01
CA THR A 85 27.69 -10.44 0.72
C THR A 85 27.48 -11.95 0.71
N LEU A 86 26.45 -12.46 1.40
CA LEU A 86 26.11 -13.88 1.49
C LEU A 86 25.03 -14.30 0.48
N PHE A 87 24.35 -13.33 -0.14
CA PHE A 87 23.35 -13.55 -1.18
C PHE A 87 23.32 -12.39 -2.17
N ALA A 88 22.78 -12.65 -3.36
CA ALA A 88 22.44 -11.59 -4.29
C ALA A 88 21.04 -11.06 -3.97
N LEU A 89 20.89 -9.73 -3.99
CA LEU A 89 19.62 -9.06 -3.74
C LEU A 89 19.22 -8.27 -4.98
N LYS A 90 17.99 -8.48 -5.45
CA LYS A 90 17.42 -7.80 -6.60
C LYS A 90 16.19 -6.99 -6.18
N PRO A 91 16.30 -5.65 -6.09
CA PRO A 91 15.17 -4.79 -5.77
C PRO A 91 14.05 -4.91 -6.80
N LEU A 92 12.80 -4.94 -6.34
CA LEU A 92 11.62 -4.85 -7.20
C LEU A 92 11.07 -3.41 -7.30
N GLY A 93 11.59 -2.52 -6.47
CA GLY A 93 11.27 -1.10 -6.45
C GLY A 93 12.32 -0.33 -5.64
N PRO A 94 12.14 0.98 -5.41
CA PRO A 94 13.13 1.80 -4.70
C PRO A 94 13.11 1.66 -3.18
N ILE A 95 11.97 1.28 -2.56
CA ILE A 95 11.79 1.36 -1.10
C ILE A 95 11.29 0.09 -0.40
N ILE A 96 10.72 -0.84 -1.16
CA ILE A 96 10.06 -2.04 -0.63
C ILE A 96 10.17 -3.17 -1.64
N GLY A 97 10.38 -4.38 -1.14
CA GLY A 97 10.40 -5.60 -1.95
C GLY A 97 11.74 -5.87 -2.61
N ALA A 98 12.32 -7.02 -2.29
CA ALA A 98 13.49 -7.53 -2.98
C ALA A 98 13.44 -9.06 -3.14
N GLU A 99 13.88 -9.54 -4.29
CA GLU A 99 14.15 -10.97 -4.52
C GLU A 99 15.54 -11.32 -3.98
N ILE A 100 15.62 -12.40 -3.20
CA ILE A 100 16.85 -12.95 -2.64
C ILE A 100 17.26 -14.19 -3.44
N GLU A 101 18.49 -14.18 -3.94
CA GLU A 101 19.07 -15.25 -4.74
C GLU A 101 20.28 -15.88 -4.01
N GLY A 102 20.45 -17.19 -4.15
CA GLY A 102 21.56 -17.92 -3.51
C GLY A 102 21.27 -18.41 -2.08
N VAL A 103 20.04 -18.27 -1.59
CA VAL A 103 19.60 -18.80 -0.29
C VAL A 103 18.59 -19.94 -0.50
N ASP A 104 18.89 -21.10 0.08
CA ASP A 104 17.98 -22.24 0.17
C ASP A 104 17.41 -22.33 1.61
N LEU A 105 16.12 -22.03 1.75
CA LEU A 105 15.41 -22.05 3.03
C LEU A 105 15.18 -23.48 3.57
N GLY A 106 15.46 -24.50 2.75
CA GLY A 106 15.47 -25.90 3.19
C GLY A 106 16.72 -26.28 3.98
N GLN A 107 17.78 -25.45 3.95
CA GLN A 107 19.02 -25.66 4.68
C GLN A 107 19.05 -24.87 6.01
N PRO A 108 19.90 -25.29 6.97
CA PRO A 108 20.11 -24.50 8.19
C PRO A 108 20.62 -23.08 7.88
N VAL A 109 19.97 -22.08 8.48
CA VAL A 109 20.39 -20.67 8.38
C VAL A 109 21.33 -20.35 9.54
N GLY A 110 22.62 -20.17 9.23
CA GLY A 110 23.63 -19.78 10.21
C GLY A 110 23.47 -18.33 10.71
N PRO A 111 24.17 -17.95 11.79
CA PRO A 111 24.01 -16.63 12.43
C PRO A 111 24.34 -15.45 11.49
N GLU A 112 25.37 -15.58 10.65
CA GLU A 112 25.79 -14.53 9.71
C GLU A 112 24.71 -14.30 8.63
N LEU A 113 24.22 -15.38 8.01
CA LEU A 113 23.15 -15.31 7.02
C LEU A 113 21.85 -14.77 7.64
N LYS A 114 21.51 -15.22 8.86
CA LYS A 114 20.35 -14.69 9.59
C LYS A 114 20.47 -13.19 9.81
N ALA A 115 21.63 -12.70 10.25
CA ALA A 115 21.86 -11.28 10.48
C ALA A 115 21.75 -10.45 9.20
N GLU A 116 22.30 -10.94 8.09
CA GLU A 116 22.21 -10.24 6.80
C GLU A 116 20.79 -10.27 6.21
N LEU A 117 20.07 -11.39 6.34
CA LEU A 117 18.63 -11.48 5.99
C LEU A 117 17.79 -10.56 6.88
N HIS A 118 18.11 -10.45 8.17
CA HIS A 118 17.43 -9.55 9.09
C HIS A 118 17.59 -8.09 8.67
N ARG A 119 18.81 -7.69 8.30
CA ARG A 119 19.05 -6.36 7.75
C ARG A 119 18.25 -6.13 6.48
N ALA A 120 18.26 -7.09 5.54
CA ALA A 120 17.44 -7.01 4.33
C ALA A 120 15.95 -6.88 4.65
N PHE A 121 15.46 -7.62 5.64
CA PHE A 121 14.07 -7.60 6.09
C PHE A 121 13.67 -6.22 6.61
N LEU A 122 14.49 -5.57 7.42
CA LEU A 122 14.23 -4.21 7.91
C LEU A 122 14.32 -3.15 6.81
N GLU A 123 15.29 -3.27 5.89
CA GLU A 123 15.48 -2.31 4.78
C GLU A 123 14.37 -2.43 3.72
N TRP A 124 14.04 -3.66 3.29
CA TRP A 124 13.15 -3.94 2.16
C TRP A 124 11.74 -4.33 2.56
N LYS A 125 11.49 -4.61 3.84
CA LYS A 125 10.18 -4.87 4.47
C LYS A 125 9.47 -6.13 3.98
N VAL A 126 9.72 -6.59 2.76
CA VAL A 126 9.30 -7.88 2.23
C VAL A 126 10.40 -8.46 1.35
N LEU A 127 10.76 -9.70 1.63
CA LEU A 127 11.76 -10.49 0.91
C LEU A 127 11.07 -11.63 0.18
N PHE A 128 11.51 -11.88 -1.05
CA PHE A 128 10.97 -12.94 -1.90
C PHE A 128 12.06 -13.96 -2.25
N PHE A 129 11.73 -15.23 -2.15
CA PHE A 129 12.63 -16.34 -2.47
C PHE A 129 11.96 -17.19 -3.53
N ARG A 130 12.61 -17.37 -4.68
CA ARG A 130 12.11 -18.23 -5.76
C ARG A 130 12.59 -19.68 -5.55
N ASN A 131 11.89 -20.63 -6.17
CA ASN A 131 12.31 -22.04 -6.28
C ASN A 131 12.60 -22.74 -4.93
N GLN A 132 11.82 -22.45 -3.89
CA GLN A 132 11.98 -23.03 -2.55
C GLN A 132 11.14 -24.29 -2.40
N THR A 133 11.68 -25.46 -2.79
CA THR A 133 11.01 -26.76 -2.65
C THR A 133 11.07 -27.29 -1.21
N ILE A 134 10.62 -26.46 -0.26
CA ILE A 134 10.58 -26.77 1.17
C ILE A 134 9.23 -27.39 1.55
N ASP A 135 9.21 -28.25 2.57
CA ASP A 135 7.96 -28.69 3.18
C ASP A 135 7.49 -27.73 4.29
N SER A 136 6.31 -27.99 4.86
CA SER A 136 5.75 -27.15 5.93
C SER A 136 6.60 -27.18 7.20
N SER A 137 7.37 -28.26 7.46
CA SER A 137 8.27 -28.36 8.62
C SER A 137 9.51 -27.49 8.48
N GLN A 138 10.06 -27.41 7.27
CA GLN A 138 11.16 -26.51 6.93
C GLN A 138 10.70 -25.05 6.93
N GLN A 139 9.49 -24.76 6.43
CA GLN A 139 8.89 -23.42 6.53
C GLN A 139 8.71 -22.99 8.00
N LEU A 140 8.27 -23.90 8.88
CA LEU A 140 8.19 -23.68 10.34
C LEU A 140 9.57 -23.43 10.94
N ALA A 141 10.57 -24.23 10.57
CA ALA A 141 11.94 -24.07 11.06
C ALA A 141 12.51 -22.69 10.68
N PHE A 142 12.29 -22.22 9.46
CA PHE A 142 12.68 -20.88 9.03
C PHE A 142 11.93 -19.79 9.81
N ALA A 143 10.60 -19.91 9.97
CA ALA A 143 9.81 -18.92 10.71
C ALA A 143 10.26 -18.80 12.18
N LYS A 144 10.59 -19.93 12.83
CA LYS A 144 11.08 -19.98 14.23
C LYS A 144 12.40 -19.25 14.47
N LEU A 145 13.16 -18.95 13.42
CA LEU A 145 14.37 -18.13 13.56
C LEU A 145 14.04 -16.71 14.03
N TRP A 146 12.83 -16.23 13.75
CA TRP A 146 12.42 -14.84 13.93
C TRP A 146 11.58 -14.60 15.19
N GLY A 147 11.07 -15.67 15.83
CA GLY A 147 10.31 -15.56 17.07
C GLY A 147 9.40 -16.76 17.32
N GLU A 148 8.59 -16.65 18.37
CA GLU A 148 7.53 -17.60 18.66
C GLU A 148 6.46 -17.57 17.56
N LEU A 149 5.77 -18.70 17.34
CA LEU A 149 4.79 -18.82 16.27
C LEU A 149 3.35 -18.65 16.78
N GLU A 150 2.51 -18.01 15.98
CA GLU A 150 1.10 -17.83 16.30
C GLU A 150 0.21 -18.92 15.72
N LYS A 151 -0.90 -19.20 16.42
CA LYS A 151 -1.99 -20.05 15.95
C LYS A 151 -3.15 -19.16 15.53
N HIS A 152 -3.59 -19.26 14.27
CA HIS A 152 -4.69 -18.43 13.78
C HIS A 152 -6.07 -19.02 14.18
N PRO A 153 -6.93 -18.27 14.88
CA PRO A 153 -8.15 -18.83 15.45
C PRO A 153 -9.33 -18.95 14.46
N PHE A 154 -9.32 -18.17 13.38
CA PHE A 154 -10.44 -18.10 12.42
C PHE A 154 -10.16 -18.74 11.05
N LEU A 155 -8.92 -19.15 10.78
CA LEU A 155 -8.52 -19.60 9.44
C LEU A 155 -8.26 -21.09 9.40
N PRO A 156 -8.37 -21.74 8.22
CA PRO A 156 -8.14 -23.18 8.10
C PRO A 156 -6.70 -23.57 8.47
N ARG A 157 -6.58 -24.67 9.20
CA ARG A 157 -5.28 -25.25 9.58
C ARG A 157 -4.72 -26.09 8.43
N GLY A 158 -3.40 -26.10 8.31
CA GLY A 158 -2.63 -26.97 7.43
C GLY A 158 -2.13 -28.21 8.16
N SER A 159 -0.87 -28.57 7.92
CA SER A 159 -0.25 -29.78 8.47
C SER A 159 0.07 -29.71 9.97
N ALA A 160 0.08 -28.52 10.57
CA ALA A 160 0.33 -28.27 11.99
C ALA A 160 -0.55 -27.12 12.49
N GLU A 161 -0.63 -26.90 13.81
CA GLU A 161 -1.49 -25.88 14.41
C GLU A 161 -1.08 -24.44 14.04
N GLU A 162 0.21 -24.22 13.81
CA GLU A 162 0.81 -22.93 13.43
C GLU A 162 0.79 -22.70 11.91
N VAL A 163 0.40 -23.71 11.12
CA VAL A 163 0.33 -23.60 9.66
C VAL A 163 -1.11 -23.24 9.28
N THR A 164 -1.29 -22.07 8.68
CA THR A 164 -2.57 -21.68 8.06
C THR A 164 -2.55 -22.04 6.58
N ARG A 165 -3.58 -22.73 6.09
CA ARG A 165 -3.66 -23.16 4.69
C ARG A 165 -4.78 -22.44 3.96
N PHE A 166 -4.43 -21.82 2.83
CA PHE A 166 -5.36 -21.15 1.92
C PHE A 166 -5.44 -21.95 0.63
N GLU A 167 -6.56 -22.62 0.43
CA GLU A 167 -6.82 -23.38 -0.79
C GLU A 167 -8.06 -22.82 -1.47
N LYS A 168 -7.88 -22.28 -2.67
CA LYS A 168 -8.92 -21.67 -3.50
C LYS A 168 -8.95 -22.38 -4.84
N GLY A 169 -10.12 -22.48 -5.46
CA GLY A 169 -10.32 -23.23 -6.70
C GLY A 169 -11.71 -23.01 -7.26
N ALA A 170 -12.20 -23.96 -8.07
CA ALA A 170 -13.45 -23.81 -8.81
C ALA A 170 -14.70 -23.57 -7.93
N ASP A 171 -14.65 -23.95 -6.65
CA ASP A 171 -15.78 -23.85 -5.72
C ASP A 171 -15.70 -22.63 -4.79
N MET A 172 -14.60 -21.87 -4.80
CA MET A 172 -14.38 -20.77 -3.86
C MET A 172 -13.47 -19.67 -4.39
N THR A 173 -13.97 -18.44 -4.39
CA THR A 173 -13.20 -17.21 -4.71
C THR A 173 -12.31 -16.76 -3.53
N GLY A 174 -11.24 -16.02 -3.83
CA GLY A 174 -10.44 -15.32 -2.83
C GLY A 174 -11.23 -14.16 -2.21
N ASN A 175 -11.04 -13.92 -0.91
CA ASN A 175 -11.73 -12.86 -0.14
C ASN A 175 -10.74 -11.94 0.59
N GLU A 176 -9.44 -12.16 0.41
CA GLU A 176 -8.34 -11.47 1.10
C GLU A 176 -7.90 -10.19 0.36
N ASN A 177 -8.79 -9.65 -0.48
CA ASN A 177 -8.59 -8.55 -1.42
C ASN A 177 -8.99 -7.20 -0.80
N VAL A 178 -8.50 -6.95 0.42
CA VAL A 178 -8.60 -5.69 1.16
C VAL A 178 -7.20 -5.34 1.68
N TRP A 179 -6.83 -4.06 1.66
CA TRP A 179 -5.54 -3.64 2.24
C TRP A 179 -5.58 -3.81 3.76
N HIS A 180 -4.67 -4.63 4.28
CA HIS A 180 -4.62 -4.94 5.71
C HIS A 180 -3.22 -5.26 6.22
N THR A 181 -3.07 -5.07 7.52
CA THR A 181 -1.99 -5.64 8.33
C THR A 181 -2.59 -6.80 9.10
N ASP A 182 -1.91 -7.95 9.12
CA ASP A 182 -2.45 -9.15 9.73
C ASP A 182 -2.71 -8.96 11.23
N VAL A 183 -3.85 -9.50 11.68
CA VAL A 183 -4.23 -9.70 13.09
C VAL A 183 -4.10 -8.49 14.03
N THR A 184 -4.22 -7.26 13.49
CA THR A 184 -4.13 -6.03 14.32
C THR A 184 -5.22 -5.88 15.38
N TRP A 185 -6.24 -6.74 15.38
CA TRP A 185 -7.24 -6.84 16.46
C TRP A 185 -6.70 -7.53 17.73
N ARG A 186 -5.48 -8.09 17.69
CA ARG A 186 -4.77 -8.61 18.88
C ARG A 186 -4.04 -7.48 19.61
N LEU A 187 -3.81 -7.67 20.90
CA LEU A 187 -3.00 -6.76 21.71
C LEU A 187 -1.53 -6.71 21.26
N ASP A 188 -0.99 -7.87 20.89
CA ASP A 188 0.36 -8.03 20.34
C ASP A 188 0.20 -8.61 18.91
N PRO A 189 0.02 -7.76 17.88
CA PRO A 189 -0.11 -8.23 16.50
C PRO A 189 1.17 -8.89 16.01
N ALA A 190 1.05 -9.82 15.05
CA ALA A 190 2.18 -10.53 14.47
C ALA A 190 3.29 -9.58 13.98
N LEU A 191 4.54 -9.94 14.24
CA LEU A 191 5.75 -9.26 13.72
C LEU A 191 5.80 -9.34 12.20
N GLY A 192 5.47 -10.50 11.67
CA GLY A 192 5.66 -10.85 10.29
C GLY A 192 5.08 -12.22 9.99
N SER A 193 5.17 -12.63 8.74
CA SER A 193 4.70 -13.94 8.32
C SER A 193 5.55 -14.46 7.17
N VAL A 194 5.61 -15.79 7.07
CA VAL A 194 6.25 -16.51 5.97
C VAL A 194 5.15 -17.20 5.17
N LEU A 195 4.94 -16.79 3.93
CA LEU A 195 3.93 -17.31 3.02
C LEU A 195 4.59 -18.05 1.86
N ARG A 196 4.19 -19.31 1.62
CA ARG A 196 4.64 -20.13 0.50
C ARG A 196 3.47 -20.50 -0.38
N LEU A 197 3.61 -20.41 -1.69
CA LEU A 197 2.61 -20.92 -2.64
C LEU A 197 3.14 -22.19 -3.32
N SER A 198 2.48 -23.32 -3.10
CA SER A 198 2.82 -24.59 -3.75
C SER A 198 2.14 -24.73 -5.12
N GLU A 199 0.97 -24.13 -5.29
CA GLU A 199 0.23 -24.09 -6.56
C GLU A 199 -0.19 -22.65 -6.85
N VAL A 200 0.11 -22.21 -8.07
CA VAL A 200 -0.22 -20.88 -8.57
C VAL A 200 -1.11 -21.00 -9.81
N PRO A 201 -2.05 -20.05 -10.02
CA PRO A 201 -2.81 -19.99 -11.26
C PRO A 201 -1.88 -19.62 -12.44
N PRO A 202 -2.29 -19.89 -13.70
CA PRO A 202 -1.51 -19.51 -14.88
C PRO A 202 -1.38 -17.99 -15.07
N HIS A 203 -2.29 -17.20 -14.47
CA HIS A 203 -2.25 -15.74 -14.39
C HIS A 203 -3.10 -15.28 -13.20
N GLY A 204 -2.86 -14.06 -12.71
CA GLY A 204 -3.54 -13.49 -11.55
C GLY A 204 -3.04 -14.08 -10.22
N GLY A 205 -3.69 -13.68 -9.12
CA GLY A 205 -3.36 -14.14 -7.77
C GLY A 205 -2.13 -13.47 -7.16
N ASP A 206 -1.69 -12.37 -7.76
CA ASP A 206 -0.60 -11.53 -7.26
C ASP A 206 -0.87 -11.02 -5.84
N THR A 207 0.20 -10.72 -5.12
CA THR A 207 0.09 -10.05 -3.81
C THR A 207 0.86 -8.75 -3.85
N LEU A 208 0.23 -7.70 -3.30
CA LEU A 208 0.83 -6.39 -3.18
C LEU A 208 1.17 -6.12 -1.71
N TRP A 209 2.25 -5.39 -1.48
CA TRP A 209 2.62 -4.82 -0.18
C TRP A 209 2.83 -3.33 -0.33
N ALA A 210 2.53 -2.56 0.72
CA ALA A 210 2.74 -1.12 0.80
C ALA A 210 3.63 -0.77 2.00
N ASP A 211 4.63 0.10 1.81
CA ASP A 211 5.44 0.69 2.87
C ASP A 211 4.63 1.75 3.61
N MET A 212 4.19 1.42 4.82
CA MET A 212 3.37 2.33 5.63
C MET A 212 4.19 3.43 6.32
N GLY A 213 5.53 3.33 6.30
CA GLY A 213 6.41 4.44 6.65
C GLY A 213 6.42 5.49 5.56
N ALA A 214 6.56 5.09 4.29
CA ALA A 214 6.45 6.02 3.16
C ALA A 214 5.05 6.67 3.08
N ALA A 215 4.01 5.90 3.41
CA ALA A 215 2.66 6.41 3.54
C ALA A 215 2.55 7.52 4.60
N TYR A 216 3.21 7.36 5.76
CA TYR A 216 3.28 8.37 6.81
C TYR A 216 4.10 9.60 6.38
N ASP A 217 5.31 9.39 5.84
CA ASP A 217 6.26 10.45 5.50
C ASP A 217 5.68 11.47 4.51
N ASN A 218 4.80 11.01 3.63
CA ASN A 218 4.17 11.82 2.59
C ASN A 218 2.79 12.40 2.99
N LEU A 219 2.38 12.26 4.26
CA LEU A 219 1.23 12.99 4.77
C LEU A 219 1.52 14.49 4.90
N PRO A 220 0.52 15.35 4.68
CA PRO A 220 0.61 16.77 5.00
C PRO A 220 0.91 16.97 6.49
N GLU A 221 1.66 18.01 6.80
CA GLU A 221 2.13 18.25 8.17
C GLU A 221 0.98 18.51 9.15
N ASP A 222 -0.11 19.12 8.70
CA ASP A 222 -1.34 19.29 9.50
C ASP A 222 -2.03 17.95 9.81
N VAL A 223 -2.03 17.01 8.86
CA VAL A 223 -2.52 15.66 9.12
C VAL A 223 -1.61 14.95 10.13
N LYS A 224 -0.28 15.00 9.95
CA LYS A 224 0.68 14.38 10.88
C LYS A 224 0.48 14.89 12.30
N ARG A 225 0.37 16.21 12.50
CA ARG A 225 0.08 16.81 13.81
C ARG A 225 -1.27 16.37 14.37
N ARG A 226 -2.28 16.22 13.52
CA ARG A 226 -3.63 15.82 13.94
C ARG A 226 -3.68 14.37 14.44
N ILE A 227 -2.91 13.47 13.83
CA ILE A 227 -2.92 12.04 14.17
C ILE A 227 -1.87 11.65 15.22
N ASP A 228 -0.96 12.56 15.56
CA ASP A 228 0.06 12.34 16.57
C ASP A 228 -0.58 12.10 17.95
N GLY A 229 -0.24 10.97 18.57
CA GLY A 229 -0.79 10.56 19.86
C GLY A 229 -2.24 10.03 19.82
N LEU A 230 -2.91 9.99 18.67
CA LEU A 230 -4.23 9.36 18.57
C LEU A 230 -4.11 7.83 18.58
N THR A 231 -5.11 7.18 19.15
CA THR A 231 -5.28 5.72 19.14
C THR A 231 -6.56 5.33 18.40
N ALA A 232 -6.62 4.09 17.92
CA ALA A 232 -7.76 3.52 17.24
C ALA A 232 -8.08 2.12 17.77
N ILE A 233 -9.37 1.78 17.74
CA ILE A 233 -9.88 0.45 18.11
C ILE A 233 -9.81 -0.47 16.89
N HIS A 234 -9.22 -1.64 17.08
CA HIS A 234 -9.11 -2.70 16.09
C HIS A 234 -9.92 -3.92 16.54
N ASP A 235 -10.79 -4.42 15.67
CA ASP A 235 -11.72 -5.50 15.98
C ASP A 235 -11.80 -6.49 14.81
N PHE A 236 -11.97 -7.79 15.11
CA PHE A 236 -12.02 -8.83 14.08
C PHE A 236 -13.41 -8.92 13.40
N THR A 237 -14.46 -8.38 14.01
CA THR A 237 -15.87 -8.49 13.61
C THR A 237 -16.12 -8.02 12.18
N PRO A 238 -15.59 -6.88 11.70
CA PRO A 238 -15.82 -6.44 10.34
C PRO A 238 -15.35 -7.45 9.28
N SER A 239 -14.28 -8.20 9.57
CA SER A 239 -13.66 -9.15 8.65
C SER A 239 -14.16 -10.59 8.84
N PHE A 240 -14.31 -11.06 10.08
CA PHE A 240 -14.64 -12.46 10.39
C PHE A 240 -16.02 -12.63 11.04
N GLY A 241 -16.49 -11.64 11.80
CA GLY A 241 -17.68 -11.75 12.64
C GLY A 241 -19.02 -11.51 11.93
N ARG A 242 -19.05 -10.86 10.76
CA ARG A 242 -20.30 -10.43 10.09
C ARG A 242 -21.32 -11.55 9.82
N ARG A 243 -20.88 -12.80 9.69
CA ARG A 243 -21.73 -13.97 9.41
C ARG A 243 -21.92 -14.88 10.63
N MET A 244 -21.34 -14.53 11.78
CA MET A 244 -21.49 -15.28 13.03
C MET A 244 -22.86 -14.98 13.66
N THR A 245 -23.41 -15.94 14.41
CA THR A 245 -24.59 -15.67 15.26
C THR A 245 -24.17 -14.79 16.44
N PRO A 246 -25.13 -14.07 17.07
CA PRO A 246 -24.81 -13.22 18.23
C PRO A 246 -24.06 -13.93 19.36
N ASP A 247 -24.46 -15.17 19.69
CA ASP A 247 -23.82 -15.95 20.78
C ASP A 247 -22.38 -16.35 20.43
N ILE A 248 -22.14 -16.77 19.19
CA ILE A 248 -20.78 -17.13 18.71
C ILE A 248 -19.90 -15.88 18.68
N LEU A 249 -20.45 -14.75 18.21
CA LEU A 249 -19.73 -13.49 18.16
C LEU A 249 -19.33 -13.02 19.56
N ALA A 250 -20.28 -13.03 20.51
CA ALA A 250 -20.02 -12.63 21.89
C ALA A 250 -18.92 -13.48 22.54
N ALA A 251 -18.99 -14.81 22.41
CA ALA A 251 -17.95 -15.70 22.92
C ALA A 251 -16.57 -15.43 22.29
N LYS A 252 -16.52 -15.11 20.99
CA LYS A 252 -15.26 -14.76 20.31
C LYS A 252 -14.74 -13.38 20.68
N GLN A 253 -15.60 -12.41 20.99
CA GLN A 253 -15.20 -11.10 21.50
C GLN A 253 -14.68 -11.17 22.94
N GLU A 254 -15.15 -12.12 23.74
CA GLU A 254 -14.58 -12.41 25.05
C GLU A 254 -13.19 -13.06 24.93
N GLU A 255 -13.02 -14.01 24.01
CA GLU A 255 -11.72 -14.66 23.74
C GLU A 255 -10.71 -13.70 23.10
N PHE A 256 -11.18 -12.82 22.21
CA PHE A 256 -10.38 -11.89 21.43
C PHE A 256 -10.97 -10.47 21.52
N PRO A 257 -10.79 -9.78 22.67
CA PRO A 257 -11.30 -8.43 22.83
C PRO A 257 -10.65 -7.48 21.84
N ALA A 258 -11.40 -6.46 21.43
CA ALA A 258 -10.88 -5.40 20.57
C ALA A 258 -9.64 -4.75 21.22
N ALA A 259 -8.63 -4.47 20.40
CA ALA A 259 -7.38 -3.88 20.84
C ALA A 259 -7.34 -2.38 20.50
N GLU A 260 -6.75 -1.58 21.38
CA GLU A 260 -6.48 -0.17 21.14
C GLU A 260 -5.01 0.02 20.76
N HIS A 261 -4.76 0.57 19.59
CA HIS A 261 -3.42 0.77 19.01
C HIS A 261 -3.18 2.21 18.60
N PRO A 262 -1.93 2.70 18.59
CA PRO A 262 -1.63 4.02 18.07
C PRO A 262 -1.94 4.10 16.56
N VAL A 263 -2.49 5.23 16.11
CA VAL A 263 -2.70 5.52 14.68
C VAL A 263 -1.36 5.66 13.95
N VAL A 264 -0.34 6.16 14.66
CA VAL A 264 1.04 6.26 14.21
C VAL A 264 1.91 5.40 15.12
N ARG A 265 2.39 4.29 14.61
CA ARG A 265 3.27 3.37 15.34
C ARG A 265 4.73 3.77 15.14
N THR A 266 5.55 3.58 16.16
CA THR A 266 7.02 3.55 16.00
C THR A 266 7.50 2.12 15.78
N HIS A 267 8.26 1.89 14.71
CA HIS A 267 8.83 0.57 14.43
C HIS A 267 9.91 0.24 15.47
N PRO A 268 9.81 -0.89 16.20
CA PRO A 268 10.63 -1.15 17.39
C PRO A 268 12.13 -1.24 17.13
N GLU A 269 12.53 -1.60 15.91
CA GLU A 269 13.94 -1.82 15.56
C GLU A 269 14.54 -0.73 14.67
N THR A 270 13.70 0.01 13.95
CA THR A 270 14.17 1.01 12.97
C THR A 270 13.88 2.44 13.43
N GLY A 271 13.05 2.61 14.47
CA GLY A 271 12.59 3.92 14.95
C GLY A 271 11.65 4.65 13.99
N ARG A 272 11.38 4.09 12.81
CA ARG A 272 10.58 4.76 11.78
C ARG A 272 9.11 4.82 12.20
N LYS A 273 8.48 5.98 12.02
CA LYS A 273 7.03 6.14 12.18
C LYS A 273 6.29 5.49 11.00
N THR A 274 5.24 4.73 11.28
CA THR A 274 4.40 4.08 10.27
C THR A 274 2.92 4.35 10.55
N LEU A 275 2.12 4.48 9.48
CA LEU A 275 0.67 4.52 9.61
C LEU A 275 0.14 3.13 9.98
N PHE A 276 -0.49 3.00 11.16
CA PHE A 276 -0.92 1.73 11.72
C PHE A 276 -2.45 1.62 11.82
N VAL A 277 -3.12 1.94 10.71
CA VAL A 277 -4.58 1.80 10.56
C VAL A 277 -4.88 1.08 9.25
N ASN A 278 -5.85 0.17 9.25
CA ASN A 278 -6.24 -0.57 8.05
C ASN A 278 -7.76 -0.79 7.97
N ALA A 279 -8.27 -0.90 6.75
CA ALA A 279 -9.72 -0.95 6.49
C ALA A 279 -10.36 -2.28 6.93
N ALA A 280 -9.57 -3.33 7.16
CA ALA A 280 -10.08 -4.64 7.55
C ALA A 280 -10.44 -4.72 9.04
N PHE A 281 -9.69 -4.02 9.89
CA PHE A 281 -9.79 -4.19 11.35
C PHE A 281 -9.99 -2.88 12.11
N THR A 282 -9.52 -1.74 11.62
CA THR A 282 -9.66 -0.47 12.34
C THR A 282 -11.12 0.00 12.28
N VAL A 283 -11.76 0.10 13.45
CA VAL A 283 -13.18 0.44 13.60
C VAL A 283 -13.39 1.94 13.78
N ARG A 284 -12.64 2.56 14.70
CA ARG A 284 -12.78 3.98 15.01
C ARG A 284 -11.54 4.53 15.70
N ILE A 285 -11.34 5.84 15.57
CA ILE A 285 -10.36 6.59 16.34
C ILE A 285 -10.99 6.98 17.68
N VAL A 286 -10.24 6.77 18.76
CA VAL A 286 -10.67 7.09 20.13
C VAL A 286 -10.72 8.60 20.30
N GLY A 287 -11.75 9.09 20.98
CA GLY A 287 -11.91 10.53 21.28
C GLY A 287 -12.44 11.41 20.14
N LEU A 288 -12.58 10.89 18.91
CA LEU A 288 -13.21 11.63 17.80
C LEU A 288 -14.70 11.32 17.66
N GLU A 289 -15.46 12.27 17.12
CA GLU A 289 -16.83 12.05 16.70
C GLU A 289 -16.91 10.99 15.58
N PRO A 290 -17.97 10.16 15.51
CA PRO A 290 -18.03 9.03 14.58
C PRO A 290 -17.79 9.41 13.11
N GLU A 291 -18.44 10.47 12.62
CA GLU A 291 -18.26 10.92 11.24
C GLU A 291 -16.87 11.50 10.98
N GLU A 292 -16.28 12.14 11.99
CA GLU A 292 -14.94 12.69 11.89
C GLU A 292 -13.89 11.57 11.84
N SER A 293 -14.02 10.57 12.72
CA SER A 293 -13.23 9.35 12.69
C SER A 293 -13.32 8.67 11.33
N GLU A 294 -14.52 8.47 10.81
CA GLU A 294 -14.73 7.79 9.52
C GLU A 294 -14.10 8.56 8.34
N ARG A 295 -14.25 9.89 8.31
CA ARG A 295 -13.62 10.73 7.26
C ARG A 295 -12.09 10.63 7.32
N LEU A 296 -11.51 10.71 8.52
CA LEU A 296 -10.06 10.63 8.71
C LEU A 296 -9.53 9.23 8.38
N LEU A 297 -10.17 8.17 8.87
CA LEU A 297 -9.78 6.79 8.58
C LEU A 297 -9.82 6.49 7.08
N ASN A 298 -10.89 6.87 6.38
CA ASN A 298 -10.98 6.69 4.93
C ASN A 298 -9.85 7.39 4.16
N TYR A 299 -9.43 8.55 4.65
CA TYR A 299 -8.28 9.24 4.09
C TYR A 299 -6.96 8.50 4.35
N LEU A 300 -6.73 8.01 5.58
CA LEU A 300 -5.53 7.26 5.96
C LEU A 300 -5.45 5.90 5.25
N PHE A 301 -6.57 5.18 5.12
CA PHE A 301 -6.62 3.89 4.42
C PHE A 301 -6.22 3.99 2.94
N ARG A 302 -6.54 5.11 2.29
CA ARG A 302 -6.17 5.35 0.88
C ARG A 302 -4.67 5.51 0.68
N GLN A 303 -3.89 5.83 1.72
CA GLN A 303 -2.46 6.06 1.54
C GLN A 303 -1.73 4.80 1.06
N ALA A 304 -2.13 3.61 1.53
CA ALA A 304 -1.60 2.33 1.08
C ALA A 304 -1.80 2.09 -0.44
N GLN A 305 -2.78 2.76 -1.07
CA GLN A 305 -3.11 2.61 -2.49
C GLN A 305 -2.20 3.43 -3.43
N THR A 306 -1.27 4.22 -2.89
CA THR A 306 -0.33 5.01 -3.69
C THR A 306 0.71 4.08 -4.34
N PRO A 307 0.80 4.00 -5.68
CA PRO A 307 1.67 3.04 -6.37
C PRO A 307 3.15 3.14 -5.98
N GLU A 308 3.66 4.35 -5.75
CA GLU A 308 5.06 4.60 -5.39
C GLU A 308 5.45 3.98 -4.03
N TYR A 309 4.47 3.64 -3.18
CA TYR A 309 4.73 3.02 -1.88
C TYR A 309 4.69 1.49 -1.94
N GLN A 310 4.38 0.91 -3.11
CA GLN A 310 4.04 -0.49 -3.24
C GLN A 310 5.10 -1.32 -3.95
N VAL A 311 5.08 -2.61 -3.66
CA VAL A 311 5.60 -3.67 -4.53
C VAL A 311 4.46 -4.62 -4.88
N ARG A 312 4.41 -5.08 -6.12
CA ARG A 312 3.50 -6.14 -6.57
C ARG A 312 4.32 -7.37 -6.95
N PHE A 313 4.04 -8.49 -6.32
CA PHE A 313 4.75 -9.74 -6.54
C PHE A 313 3.87 -10.70 -7.34
N HIS A 314 4.39 -11.09 -8.50
CA HIS A 314 3.82 -12.18 -9.30
C HIS A 314 4.37 -13.51 -8.82
N TRP A 315 3.48 -14.39 -8.37
CA TRP A 315 3.85 -15.66 -7.77
C TRP A 315 4.27 -16.69 -8.81
N GLU A 316 5.36 -17.39 -8.53
CA GLU A 316 5.72 -18.64 -9.18
C GLU A 316 5.56 -19.79 -8.18
N ALA A 317 5.31 -21.00 -8.65
CA ALA A 317 5.24 -22.17 -7.78
C ALA A 317 6.51 -22.29 -6.93
N ASN A 318 6.34 -22.63 -5.65
CA ASN A 318 7.40 -22.71 -4.65
C ASN A 318 8.10 -21.37 -4.36
N SER A 319 7.48 -20.23 -4.68
CA SER A 319 7.95 -18.95 -4.17
C SER A 319 7.53 -18.76 -2.71
N VAL A 320 8.40 -18.12 -1.93
CA VAL A 320 8.18 -17.73 -0.54
C VAL A 320 8.27 -16.21 -0.41
N ALA A 321 7.34 -15.61 0.32
CA ALA A 321 7.44 -14.23 0.80
C ALA A 321 7.62 -14.21 2.32
N PHE A 322 8.55 -13.39 2.80
CA PHE A 322 8.74 -13.10 4.22
C PHE A 322 8.66 -11.58 4.42
N TRP A 323 7.66 -11.10 5.15
CA TRP A 323 7.41 -9.67 5.30
C TRP A 323 7.25 -9.21 6.75
N ASP A 324 7.59 -7.94 6.96
CA ASP A 324 7.42 -7.21 8.20
C ASP A 324 6.01 -6.63 8.27
N ASN A 325 5.17 -7.26 9.09
CA ASN A 325 3.80 -6.86 9.33
C ASN A 325 3.72 -5.59 10.20
N ARG A 326 4.81 -5.19 10.85
CA ARG A 326 4.89 -3.95 11.65
C ARG A 326 5.07 -2.71 10.78
N ALA A 327 5.60 -2.89 9.57
CA ALA A 327 5.91 -1.81 8.63
C ALA A 327 5.02 -1.77 7.37
N THR A 328 4.21 -2.81 7.12
CA THR A 328 3.50 -2.96 5.85
C THR A 328 2.00 -3.24 6.01
N GLN A 329 1.25 -2.87 4.97
CA GLN A 329 -0.02 -3.50 4.63
C GLN A 329 0.15 -4.36 3.38
N HIS A 330 -0.75 -5.32 3.18
CA HIS A 330 -0.78 -6.14 1.98
C HIS A 330 -2.20 -6.36 1.44
N TYR A 331 -2.26 -6.80 0.19
CA TYR A 331 -3.49 -7.03 -0.58
C TYR A 331 -3.31 -8.26 -1.48
N ALA A 332 -4.18 -9.25 -1.37
CA ALA A 332 -4.17 -10.40 -2.26
C ALA A 332 -5.18 -10.20 -3.42
N ALA A 333 -4.70 -10.15 -4.66
CA ALA A 333 -5.57 -10.02 -5.82
C ALA A 333 -6.46 -11.26 -5.97
N SER A 334 -7.77 -11.04 -6.11
CA SER A 334 -8.77 -12.10 -6.33
C SER A 334 -9.23 -12.09 -7.78
N ASP A 335 -8.30 -12.34 -8.70
CA ASP A 335 -8.44 -12.24 -10.16
C ASP A 335 -8.07 -13.54 -10.90
N TYR A 336 -8.05 -14.67 -10.19
CA TYR A 336 -7.61 -15.97 -10.70
C TYR A 336 -8.73 -17.03 -10.74
N PHE A 337 -9.95 -16.73 -10.29
CA PHE A 337 -11.06 -17.69 -10.37
C PHE A 337 -11.33 -18.07 -11.84
N PRO A 338 -11.54 -19.36 -12.18
CA PRO A 338 -11.71 -20.53 -11.30
C PRO A 338 -10.43 -21.34 -11.02
N HIS A 339 -9.25 -20.82 -11.39
CA HIS A 339 -7.98 -21.54 -11.23
C HIS A 339 -7.64 -21.79 -9.76
N ARG A 340 -6.94 -22.90 -9.52
CA ARG A 340 -6.52 -23.31 -8.19
C ARG A 340 -5.32 -22.50 -7.70
N ARG A 341 -5.33 -22.13 -6.42
CA ARG A 341 -4.24 -21.44 -5.72
C ARG A 341 -4.11 -22.04 -4.33
N VAL A 342 -2.93 -22.57 -4.00
CA VAL A 342 -2.65 -23.22 -2.71
C VAL A 342 -1.48 -22.53 -2.04
N ALA A 343 -1.73 -21.97 -0.85
CA ALA A 343 -0.74 -21.28 -0.05
C ALA A 343 -0.72 -21.77 1.40
N GLU A 344 0.45 -21.73 2.01
CA GLU A 344 0.67 -21.99 3.43
C GLU A 344 1.35 -20.79 4.08
N ARG A 345 0.76 -20.28 5.16
CA ARG A 345 1.28 -19.15 5.93
C ARG A 345 1.61 -19.58 7.34
N ILE A 346 2.73 -19.06 7.84
CA ILE A 346 3.13 -19.18 9.23
C ILE A 346 3.32 -17.76 9.75
N SER A 347 2.67 -17.43 10.86
CA SER A 347 2.72 -16.10 11.46
C SER A 347 3.63 -16.12 12.68
N ILE A 348 4.45 -15.08 12.81
CA ILE A 348 5.44 -14.91 13.87
C ILE A 348 4.89 -13.90 14.87
N ALA A 349 4.86 -14.27 16.15
CA ALA A 349 4.37 -13.44 17.23
C ALA A 349 5.14 -12.12 17.28
N GLY A 350 4.41 -11.02 17.49
CA GLY A 350 5.00 -9.70 17.63
C GLY A 350 4.89 -9.15 19.04
N ASP A 351 4.92 -7.83 19.11
CA ASP A 351 4.96 -7.03 20.31
C ASP A 351 3.85 -5.97 20.31
N ARG A 352 3.58 -5.39 21.48
CA ARG A 352 2.60 -4.31 21.63
C ARG A 352 3.06 -3.06 20.86
N PRO A 353 2.26 -2.54 19.92
CA PRO A 353 2.56 -1.28 19.23
C PRO A 353 2.57 -0.08 20.19
N TYR A 354 3.44 0.90 19.93
CA TYR A 354 3.59 2.14 20.71
C TYR A 354 3.84 3.38 19.84
#